data_AF-A0A8T7HL70-F1
#
_entry.id   AF-A0A8T7HL70-F1
#
_cell.length_a   1.000
_cell.length_b   1.000
_cell.length_c   1.000
_cell.angle_alpha   90.00
_cell.angle_beta   90.00
_cell.angle_gamma   90.00
#
_symmetry.space_group_name_H-M   'P 1'
#
loop_
_entity.id
_entity.type
_entity.pdbx_description
1 polymer ?
#
loop_
_entity_poly.entity_id
_entity_poly.type
_entity_poly.pdbx_seq_one_letter_code
_entity_poly.pdbx_strand_id
1 'polypeptide(L)' 'MIEAILFYGVLIDMISYNLVAWFDGTWYKKKFSFFARYFPVAKGLGLYYLLIVLWLGFALWRMNVLFW' A
#
# COMPACT_ATOMS: atom_id res chain seq x y z
N MET A 1 -1.84 10.99 17.47
CA MET A 1 -0.49 10.36 17.43
C MET A 1 -0.56 8.93 16.91
N ILE A 2 -1.50 8.11 17.37
CA ILE A 2 -1.70 6.73 16.90
C ILE A 2 -2.08 6.71 15.41
N GLU A 3 -2.87 7.69 14.96
CA GLU A 3 -3.31 7.87 13.58
C GLU A 3 -2.14 8.05 12.61
N ALA A 4 -1.10 8.78 13.01
CA ALA A 4 0.10 8.96 12.22
C ALA A 4 0.89 7.65 12.09
N ILE A 5 1.03 6.90 13.19
CA ILE A 5 1.71 5.58 13.20
C ILE A 5 0.96 4.59 12.30
N LEU A 6 -0.37 4.54 12.41
CA LEU A 6 -1.21 3.71 11.56
C LEU A 6 -1.11 4.14 10.09
N PHE A 7 -1.12 5.44 9.81
CA PHE A 7 -0.94 5.97 8.46
C PHE A 7 0.39 5.55 7.84
N TYR A 8 1.51 5.73 8.55
CA TYR A 8 2.82 5.32 8.05
C TYR A 8 2.91 3.80 7.87
N GLY A 9 2.30 3.01 8.76
CA GLY A 9 2.21 1.55 8.61
C GLY A 9 1.48 1.14 7.33
N VAL A 10 0.31 1.73 7.07
CA VAL A 10 -0.48 1.47 5.85
C VAL A 10 0.23 1.98 4.59
N LEU A 11 0.91 3.13 4.67
CA LEU A 11 1.67 3.69 3.56
C LEU A 11 2.83 2.76 3.15
N ILE A 12 3.59 2.26 4.12
CA ILE A 12 4.71 1.32 3.89
C ILE A 12 4.19 0.01 3.30
N ASP A 13 3.07 -0.52 3.80
CA ASP A 13 2.45 -1.73 3.27
C ASP A 13 2.02 -1.55 1.80
N MET A 14 1.38 -0.43 1.47
CA MET A 14 0.95 -0.13 0.10
C MET A 14 2.11 0.13 -0.87
N ILE A 15 3.20 0.75 -0.41
CA ILE A 15 4.42 0.91 -1.21
C ILE A 15 5.03 -0.47 -1.50
N SER A 16 5.12 -1.32 -0.48
CA SER A 16 5.62 -2.69 -0.61
C SER A 16 4.76 -3.52 -1.58
N TYR A 17 3.44 -3.44 -1.46
CA TYR A 17 2.50 -4.10 -2.37
C TYR A 17 2.70 -3.62 -3.82
N ASN A 18 2.79 -2.31 -4.05
CA ASN A 18 2.99 -1.77 -5.39
C ASN A 18 4.37 -2.12 -5.95
N LEU A 19 5.43 -2.11 -5.15
CA LEU A 19 6.73 -2.58 -5.58
C LEU A 19 6.66 -4.03 -6.06
N VAL A 20 6.04 -4.92 -5.30
CA VAL A 20 5.84 -6.33 -5.70
C VAL A 20 4.93 -6.46 -6.94
N ALA A 21 3.92 -5.60 -7.07
CA ALA A 21 3.04 -5.58 -8.23
C ALA A 21 3.76 -5.17 -9.52
N TRP A 22 4.67 -4.20 -9.43
CA TRP A 22 5.36 -3.62 -10.58
C TRP A 22 6.66 -4.33 -10.93
N PHE A 23 7.45 -4.79 -9.95
CA PHE A 23 8.74 -5.51 -10.14
C PHE A 23 8.59 -7.01 -10.37
N ASP A 24 7.70 -7.38 -11.28
CA ASP A 24 7.49 -8.76 -11.76
C ASP A 24 6.75 -9.69 -10.78
N GLY A 25 5.42 -9.65 -10.88
CA GLY A 25 4.51 -10.55 -10.16
C GLY A 25 4.72 -12.05 -10.46
N THR A 26 5.59 -12.43 -11.41
CA THR A 26 5.98 -13.84 -11.59
C THR A 26 6.84 -14.36 -10.46
N TRP A 27 7.75 -13.56 -9.87
CA TRP A 27 8.50 -13.96 -8.67
C TRP A 27 7.55 -14.18 -7.49
N TYR A 28 6.58 -13.29 -7.30
CA TYR A 28 5.56 -13.42 -6.28
C TYR A 28 4.69 -14.67 -6.49
N LYS A 29 4.21 -14.90 -7.73
CA LYS A 29 3.47 -16.12 -8.07
C LYS A 29 4.29 -17.39 -7.85
N LYS A 30 5.62 -17.35 -8.08
CA LYS A 30 6.52 -18.50 -7.91
C LYS A 30 6.86 -18.76 -6.44
N LYS A 31 7.11 -17.70 -5.65
CA LYS A 31 7.48 -17.77 -4.23
C LYS A 31 6.26 -18.01 -3.33
N PHE A 32 5.13 -17.37 -3.64
CA PHE A 32 3.91 -17.35 -2.84
C PHE A 32 2.71 -17.89 -3.64
N SER A 33 2.89 -19.01 -4.32
CA SER A 33 1.87 -19.68 -5.15
C SER A 33 0.51 -19.84 -4.45
N PHE A 34 0.50 -20.24 -3.18
CA PHE A 34 -0.73 -20.41 -2.40
C PHE A 34 -1.46 -19.07 -2.18
N PHE A 35 -0.74 -18.02 -1.81
CA PHE A 35 -1.32 -16.69 -1.57
C PHE A 35 -1.69 -16.00 -2.87
N ALA A 36 -0.92 -16.15 -3.94
CA ALA A 36 -1.21 -15.55 -5.25
C ALA A 36 -2.51 -16.05 -5.89
N ARG A 37 -3.03 -17.21 -5.46
CA ARG A 37 -4.32 -17.74 -5.89
C ARG A 37 -5.51 -17.00 -5.25
N TYR A 38 -5.36 -16.53 -4.01
CA TYR A 38 -6.39 -15.79 -3.27
C TYR A 38 -6.21 -14.27 -3.37
N PHE A 39 -4.96 -13.82 -3.48
CA PHE A 39 -4.56 -12.41 -3.57
C PHE A 39 -3.78 -12.18 -4.86
N PRO A 40 -4.48 -12.10 -6.01
CA PRO A 40 -3.84 -11.73 -7.25
C PRO A 40 -3.27 -10.31 -7.11
N VAL A 41 -1.97 -10.17 -7.34
CA VAL A 41 -1.30 -8.87 -7.29
C VAL A 41 -1.74 -8.06 -8.51
N ALA A 42 -2.72 -7.20 -8.30
CA ALA A 42 -3.36 -6.41 -9.34
C ALA A 42 -2.76 -4.99 -9.35
N LYS A 43 -1.92 -4.70 -10.34
CA LYS A 43 -1.23 -3.41 -10.50
C LYS A 43 -2.18 -2.21 -10.39
N GLY A 44 -3.37 -2.30 -10.98
CA GLY A 44 -4.37 -1.23 -10.96
C GLY A 44 -5.02 -1.01 -9.59
N LEU A 45 -5.34 -2.09 -8.86
CA LEU A 45 -5.93 -1.98 -7.52
C LEU A 45 -4.93 -1.47 -6.50
N GLY A 46 -3.67 -1.91 -6.59
CA GLY A 46 -2.58 -1.40 -5.75
C GLY A 46 -2.35 0.09 -5.93
N LEU A 47 -2.34 0.57 -7.18
CA LEU A 47 -2.16 1.99 -7.47
C LEU A 47 -3.36 2.82 -6.98
N TYR A 48 -4.59 2.31 -7.17
CA TYR A 48 -5.80 2.97 -6.69
C TYR A 48 -5.82 3.10 -5.16
N TYR A 49 -5.48 2.02 -4.45
CA TYR A 49 -5.37 2.06 -3.00
C TYR A 49 -4.25 2.99 -2.52
N LEU A 50 -3.10 3.02 -3.20
CA LEU A 50 -2.01 3.95 -2.89
C LEU A 50 -2.48 5.41 -2.99
N LEU A 51 -3.27 5.77 -4.02
CA LEU A 51 -3.84 7.10 -4.17
C LEU A 51 -4.80 7.45 -3.01
N ILE A 52 -5.63 6.51 -2.56
CA ILE A 52 -6.50 6.70 -1.40
C ILE A 52 -5.68 6.92 -0.13
N VAL A 53 -4.62 6.13 0.07
CA VAL A 53 -3.75 6.27 1.24
C VAL A 53 -3.05 7.63 1.21
N LEU A 54 -2.49 8.05 0.08
CA LEU A 54 -1.89 9.39 -0.05
C LEU A 54 -2.91 10.51 0.22
N TRP A 55 -4.14 10.36 -0.26
CA TRP A 55 -5.23 11.30 0.04
C TRP A 55 -5.59 11.32 1.53
N LEU A 56 -5.61 10.17 2.19
CA LEU A 56 -5.82 10.07 3.64
C LEU A 56 -4.70 10.77 4.43
N GLY A 57 -3.45 10.61 3.98
CA GLY A 57 -2.30 11.34 4.52
C GLY A 57 -2.47 12.85 4.39
N PHE A 58 -2.89 13.33 3.22
CA PHE A 58 -3.19 14.74 2.99
C PHE A 58 -4.33 15.25 3.89
N ALA A 59 -5.37 14.45 4.11
CA ALA A 59 -6.46 14.81 5.01
C ALA A 59 -6.00 14.92 6.47
N LEU A 60 -5.16 13.99 6.94
CA LEU A 60 -4.56 14.00 8.28
C LEU A 60 -3.59 15.17 8.46
N TRP A 61 -2.82 15.51 7.42
CA TRP A 61 -1.96 16.69 7.40
C TRP A 61 -2.77 17.99 7.56
N ARG A 62 -3.83 18.15 6.76
CA ARG A 62 -4.73 19.31 6.83
C ARG A 62 -5.32 19.51 8.24
N MET A 63 -5.49 18.43 9.00
CA MET A 63 -6.00 18.47 10.37
C MET A 63 -4.90 18.69 11.44
N ASN A 64 -3.65 18.96 11.04
CA ASN A 64 -2.47 19.06 11.92
C ASN A 64 -2.22 17.81 12.79
N VAL A 65 -2.71 16.64 12.34
CA VAL A 65 -2.49 15.35 13.03
C VAL A 65 -1.17 14.72 12.62
N LEU A 66 -0.78 14.91 11.35
CA LEU A 66 0.57 14.63 10.86
C LEU A 66 1.42 15.89 11.03
N PHE A 67 2.65 15.70 11.53
CA PHE A 67 3.59 16.79 11.82
C PHE A 67 4.24 17.39 10.56
N TRP A 68 3.92 16.84 9.38
CA TRP A 68 4.53 17.18 8.10
C TRP A 68 3.48 17.36 7.05
#